data_AF-A0A524E6G6-F1
#
_entry.id   AF-A0A524E6G6-F1
#
_cell.length_a   1.000
_cell.length_b   1.000
_cell.length_c   1.000
_cell.angle_alpha   90.00
_cell.angle_beta   90.00
_cell.angle_gamma   90.00
#
_symmetry.space_group_name_H-M   'P 1'
#
loop_
_entity.id
_entity.type
_entity.pdbx_description
1 polymer ?
#
loop_
_entity_poly.entity_id
_entity_poly.type
_entity_poly.pdbx_seq_one_letter_code
_entity_poly.pdbx_strand_id
1 'polypeptide(L)'
;MRDLIHLIIQTLTDVEEGNSIRVALRHTIESLYLTKEEESQIYYTVFEIYRRLNLIDLYIKTSSSSFSLRKIHSNTKSILRLATFLLKIENKQVDEVHQLLLNYYSQINNIKLLTILYSIQETKEKTLFKNREDIPSILSLQFYLPTWIIR
;
A
#
# COMPACT_ATOMS: atom_id res chain seq x y z
N MET A 1 -6.19 -14.63 -5.40
CA MET A 1 -5.33 -13.60 -4.74
C MET A 1 -3.86 -14.00 -4.60
N ARG A 2 -3.48 -15.16 -4.02
CA ARG A 2 -2.05 -15.54 -3.84
C ARG A 2 -1.22 -15.40 -5.12
N ASP A 3 -1.74 -15.89 -6.24
CA ASP A 3 -1.05 -15.89 -7.52
C ASP A 3 -1.01 -14.50 -8.19
N LEU A 4 -1.86 -13.56 -7.74
CA LEU A 4 -1.97 -12.22 -8.33
C LEU A 4 -1.08 -11.18 -7.63
N ILE A 5 -0.47 -11.53 -6.50
CA ILE A 5 0.29 -10.56 -5.69
C ILE A 5 1.47 -9.98 -6.45
N HIS A 6 2.21 -10.81 -7.19
CA HIS A 6 3.33 -10.32 -8.00
C HIS A 6 2.89 -9.28 -9.02
N LEU A 7 1.75 -9.50 -9.67
CA LEU A 7 1.16 -8.58 -10.64
C LEU A 7 0.76 -7.27 -9.99
N ILE A 8 0.10 -7.33 -8.83
CA ILE A 8 -0.29 -6.13 -8.08
C ILE A 8 0.96 -5.33 -7.67
N ILE A 9 2.00 -5.99 -7.13
CA ILE A 9 3.25 -5.33 -6.74
C ILE A 9 3.94 -4.69 -7.96
N GLN A 10 3.98 -5.40 -9.09
CA GLN A 10 4.56 -4.89 -10.33
C GLN A 10 3.79 -3.66 -10.82
N THR A 11 2.46 -3.73 -10.93
CA THR A 11 1.63 -2.58 -11.32
C THR A 11 1.84 -1.39 -10.39
N LEU A 12 1.86 -1.60 -9.08
CA LEU A 12 2.10 -0.53 -8.11
C LEU A 12 3.48 0.12 -8.30
N THR A 13 4.49 -0.69 -8.62
CA THR A 13 5.87 -0.24 -8.84
C THR A 13 5.99 0.58 -10.12
N ASP A 14 5.39 0.11 -11.22
CA ASP A 14 5.36 0.85 -12.49
C ASP A 14 4.74 2.24 -12.33
N VAL A 15 3.69 2.36 -11.51
CA VAL A 15 3.05 3.65 -11.23
C VAL A 15 3.92 4.54 -10.34
N GLU A 16 4.59 3.99 -9.33
CA GLU A 16 5.54 4.74 -8.50
C GLU A 16 6.74 5.25 -9.33
N GLU A 17 7.11 4.55 -10.40
CA GLU A 17 8.14 4.96 -11.35
C GLU A 17 7.66 6.02 -12.37
N GLY A 18 6.39 6.44 -12.30
CA GLY A 18 5.85 7.57 -13.05
C GLY A 18 4.86 7.21 -14.15
N ASN A 19 4.53 5.92 -14.35
CA ASN A 19 3.49 5.53 -15.28
C ASN A 19 2.10 5.88 -14.74
N SER A 20 1.15 6.18 -15.64
CA SER A 20 -0.25 6.29 -15.22
C SER A 20 -0.78 4.92 -14.79
N ILE A 21 -1.72 4.90 -13.82
CA ILE A 21 -2.38 3.67 -13.34
C ILE A 21 -2.94 2.84 -14.51
N ARG A 22 -3.58 3.51 -15.49
CA ARG A 22 -4.14 2.86 -16.67
C ARG A 22 -3.07 2.17 -17.53
N VAL A 23 -1.92 2.82 -17.72
CA VAL A 23 -0.81 2.26 -18.52
C VAL A 23 -0.19 1.06 -17.80
N ALA A 24 0.09 1.19 -16.51
CA ALA A 24 0.68 0.10 -15.71
C ALA A 24 -0.24 -1.14 -15.67
N LEU A 25 -1.54 -0.95 -15.46
CA LEU A 25 -2.53 -2.04 -15.48
C LEU A 25 -2.59 -2.69 -16.85
N ARG A 26 -2.59 -1.90 -17.93
CA ARG A 26 -2.59 -2.41 -19.29
C ARG A 26 -1.39 -3.30 -19.56
N HIS A 27 -0.18 -2.86 -19.22
CA HIS A 27 1.04 -3.67 -19.38
C HIS A 27 0.98 -4.99 -18.60
N THR A 28 0.44 -4.94 -17.38
CA THR A 28 0.33 -6.11 -16.50
C THR A 28 -0.70 -7.12 -17.01
N ILE A 29 -1.81 -6.65 -17.57
CA ILE A 29 -2.92 -7.51 -18.00
C ILE A 29 -2.72 -8.03 -19.42
N GLU A 30 -2.33 -7.17 -20.37
CA GLU A 30 -2.18 -7.59 -21.79
C GLU A 30 -1.03 -8.58 -22.00
N SER A 31 -0.09 -8.66 -21.08
CA SER A 31 1.04 -9.59 -21.15
C SER A 31 0.71 -11.01 -20.68
N LEU A 32 -0.50 -11.26 -20.15
CA LEU A 32 -0.85 -12.52 -19.47
C LEU A 32 -2.27 -13.02 -19.82
N TYR A 33 -2.45 -14.35 -19.78
CA TYR A 33 -3.76 -14.98 -19.93
C TYR A 33 -4.50 -15.03 -18.59
N LEU A 34 -5.01 -13.89 -18.16
CA LEU A 34 -5.82 -13.77 -16.93
C LEU A 34 -7.30 -14.06 -17.22
N THR A 35 -8.00 -14.60 -16.23
CA THR A 35 -9.47 -14.63 -16.25
C THR A 35 -10.03 -13.24 -15.93
N LYS A 36 -11.27 -12.96 -16.36
CA LYS A 36 -11.95 -11.68 -16.05
C LYS A 36 -12.06 -11.41 -14.54
N GLU A 37 -12.19 -12.46 -13.73
CA GLU A 37 -12.23 -12.32 -12.28
C GLU A 37 -10.88 -11.87 -11.71
N GLU A 38 -9.78 -12.47 -12.18
CA GLU A 38 -8.42 -12.09 -11.77
C GLU A 38 -8.08 -10.67 -12.19
N GLU A 39 -8.42 -10.29 -13.43
CA GLU A 39 -8.29 -8.91 -13.89
C GLU A 39 -9.05 -7.95 -12.95
N SER A 40 -10.31 -8.27 -12.64
CA SER A 40 -11.14 -7.46 -11.76
C SER A 40 -10.54 -7.32 -10.36
N GLN A 41 -9.94 -8.40 -9.82
CA GLN A 41 -9.26 -8.37 -8.53
C GLN A 41 -8.01 -7.46 -8.55
N ILE A 42 -7.22 -7.50 -9.61
CA ILE A 42 -6.06 -6.60 -9.77
C ILE A 42 -6.52 -5.15 -9.86
N TYR A 43 -7.50 -4.87 -10.73
CA TYR A 43 -8.09 -3.55 -10.88
C TYR A 43 -8.59 -3.00 -9.55
N TYR A 44 -9.42 -3.77 -8.85
CA TYR A 44 -9.97 -3.40 -7.56
C TYR A 44 -8.86 -3.05 -6.55
N THR A 45 -7.88 -3.94 -6.40
CA THR A 45 -6.82 -3.77 -5.41
C THR A 45 -5.97 -2.54 -5.71
N VAL A 46 -5.53 -2.38 -6.96
CA VAL A 46 -4.69 -1.24 -7.38
C VAL A 46 -5.45 0.08 -7.22
N PHE A 47 -6.70 0.16 -7.67
CA PHE A 47 -7.49 1.38 -7.55
C PHE A 47 -7.83 1.72 -6.10
N GLU A 48 -8.16 0.75 -5.25
CA GLU A 48 -8.42 1.04 -3.83
C GLU A 48 -7.17 1.53 -3.10
N ILE A 49 -5.99 0.96 -3.41
CA ILE A 49 -4.72 1.44 -2.87
C ILE A 49 -4.49 2.90 -3.29
N TYR A 50 -4.65 3.23 -4.58
CA TYR A 50 -4.43 4.60 -5.05
C TYR A 50 -5.50 5.58 -4.57
N ARG A 51 -6.75 5.15 -4.44
CA ARG A 51 -7.84 5.96 -3.87
C ARG A 51 -7.56 6.33 -2.42
N ARG A 52 -6.90 5.45 -1.67
CA ARG A 52 -6.56 5.63 -0.25
C ARG A 52 -5.08 5.92 -0.02
N LEU A 53 -4.34 6.35 -1.05
CA LEU A 53 -2.89 6.42 -1.04
C LEU A 53 -2.36 7.26 0.14
N ASN A 54 -2.97 8.42 0.38
CA ASN A 54 -2.57 9.31 1.47
C ASN A 54 -2.70 8.64 2.85
N LEU A 55 -3.82 7.94 3.09
CA LEU A 55 -4.06 7.21 4.33
C LEU A 55 -3.05 6.07 4.51
N ILE A 56 -2.83 5.29 3.45
CA ILE A 56 -1.88 4.18 3.46
C ILE A 56 -0.46 4.67 3.76
N ASP A 57 0.00 5.72 3.07
CA ASP A 57 1.33 6.29 3.29
C ASP A 57 1.47 6.89 4.70
N LEU A 58 0.39 7.44 5.28
CA LEU A 58 0.38 7.89 6.68
C LEU A 58 0.53 6.73 7.66
N TYR A 59 -0.15 5.60 7.46
CA TYR A 59 0.04 4.41 8.28
C TYR A 59 1.49 3.92 8.24
N ILE A 60 2.09 3.82 7.05
CA ILE A 60 3.49 3.37 6.91
C ILE A 60 4.45 4.35 7.59
N LYS A 61 4.21 5.65 7.43
CA LYS A 61 5.05 6.70 8.03
C LYS A 61 4.95 6.71 9.57
N THR A 62 3.75 6.54 10.11
CA THR A 62 3.52 6.57 11.56
C THR A 62 4.00 5.29 12.24
N SER A 63 3.91 4.15 11.56
CA SER A 63 4.37 2.85 12.07
C SER A 63 5.89 2.67 12.02
N SER A 64 6.61 3.42 11.19
CA SER A 64 8.07 3.32 11.12
C SER A 64 8.76 4.58 11.67
N SER A 65 9.40 4.41 12.83
CA SER A 65 10.41 5.37 13.30
C SER A 65 11.76 5.23 12.58
N SER A 66 11.95 4.13 11.86
CA SER A 66 13.26 3.66 11.39
C SER A 66 13.62 4.06 9.95
N PHE A 67 12.66 4.51 9.15
CA PHE A 67 12.94 4.90 7.76
C PHE A 67 11.95 5.95 7.24
N SER A 68 12.46 6.81 6.34
CA SER A 68 11.62 7.74 5.58
C SER A 68 11.17 7.06 4.30
N LEU A 69 9.86 7.01 4.06
CA LEU A 69 9.25 6.51 2.81
C LEU A 69 9.96 7.05 1.56
N ARG A 70 10.38 8.32 1.55
CA ARG A 70 11.06 8.95 0.41
C ARG A 70 12.41 8.32 0.04
N LYS A 71 13.07 7.65 0.99
CA LYS A 71 14.42 7.09 0.82
C LYS A 71 14.40 5.58 0.50
N ILE A 72 13.22 4.99 0.34
CA ILE A 72 13.05 3.56 0.07
C ILE A 72 12.86 3.36 -1.43
N HIS A 73 13.37 2.25 -1.95
CA HIS A 73 13.17 1.81 -3.33
C HIS A 73 11.67 1.66 -3.68
N SER A 74 11.29 1.94 -4.93
CA SER A 74 9.91 1.91 -5.41
C SER A 74 9.21 0.58 -5.11
N ASN A 75 9.83 -0.55 -5.47
CA ASN A 75 9.32 -1.89 -5.16
C ASN A 75 8.97 -2.08 -3.67
N THR A 76 9.84 -1.65 -2.75
CA THR A 76 9.56 -1.77 -1.32
C THR A 76 8.37 -0.91 -0.89
N LYS A 77 8.23 0.31 -1.44
CA LYS A 77 7.05 1.14 -1.17
C LYS A 77 5.80 0.43 -1.65
N SER A 78 5.82 -0.15 -2.84
CA SER A 78 4.70 -0.93 -3.39
C SER A 78 4.30 -2.07 -2.48
N ILE A 79 5.28 -2.84 -1.98
CA ILE A 79 5.01 -3.95 -1.05
C ILE A 79 4.44 -3.45 0.27
N LEU A 80 4.99 -2.37 0.85
CA LEU A 80 4.48 -1.79 2.10
C LEU A 80 3.07 -1.22 1.94
N ARG A 81 2.76 -0.61 0.79
CA ARG A 81 1.41 -0.11 0.47
C ARG A 81 0.42 -1.25 0.35
N LEU A 82 0.78 -2.32 -0.37
CA LEU A 82 -0.05 -3.52 -0.45
C LEU A 82 -0.24 -4.18 0.93
N ALA A 83 0.82 -4.32 1.72
CA ALA A 83 0.75 -4.86 3.07
C ALA A 83 -0.20 -4.06 3.95
N THR A 84 -0.08 -2.74 3.93
CA THR A 84 -0.91 -1.83 4.71
C THR A 84 -2.37 -1.91 4.27
N PHE A 85 -2.64 -1.98 2.97
CA PHE A 85 -3.98 -2.18 2.45
C PHE A 85 -4.60 -3.49 2.96
N LEU A 86 -3.86 -4.60 2.87
CA LEU A 86 -4.32 -5.90 3.34
C LEU A 86 -4.61 -5.90 4.85
N LEU A 87 -3.77 -5.24 5.65
CA LEU A 87 -3.92 -5.18 7.11
C LEU A 87 -5.03 -4.22 7.56
N LYS A 88 -5.11 -3.03 6.97
CA LYS A 88 -5.98 -1.94 7.46
C LYS A 88 -7.31 -1.81 6.76
N ILE A 89 -7.40 -2.26 5.51
CA ILE A 89 -8.61 -2.12 4.70
C ILE A 89 -9.29 -3.48 4.59
N GLU A 90 -8.54 -4.51 4.20
CA GLU A 90 -9.06 -5.89 4.08
C GLU A 90 -9.07 -6.65 5.43
N ASN A 91 -8.53 -6.04 6.51
CA ASN A 91 -8.48 -6.60 7.87
C ASN A 91 -7.85 -8.00 7.95
N LYS A 92 -6.88 -8.30 7.10
CA LYS A 92 -6.14 -9.56 7.12
C LYS A 92 -5.25 -9.67 8.35
N GLN A 93 -4.95 -10.90 8.75
CA GLN A 93 -4.03 -11.17 9.85
C GLN A 93 -2.57 -10.96 9.41
N VAL A 94 -1.72 -10.56 10.36
CA VAL A 94 -0.30 -10.28 10.11
C VAL A 94 0.42 -11.49 9.51
N ASP A 95 0.17 -12.69 10.05
CA ASP A 95 0.83 -13.91 9.57
C ASP A 95 0.42 -14.27 8.13
N GLU A 96 -0.84 -14.03 7.76
CA GLU A 96 -1.31 -14.22 6.38
C GLU A 96 -0.58 -13.25 5.44
N VAL A 97 -0.56 -11.96 5.77
CA VAL A 97 0.12 -10.92 4.96
C VAL A 97 1.62 -11.19 4.86
N HIS A 98 2.25 -11.64 5.95
CA HIS A 98 3.65 -12.02 5.96
C HIS A 98 3.93 -13.17 5.00
N GLN A 99 3.16 -14.26 5.06
CA GLN A 99 3.33 -15.40 4.14
C GLN A 99 3.12 -15.00 2.67
N LEU A 100 2.18 -14.09 2.42
CA LEU A 100 1.88 -13.59 1.08
C LEU A 100 3.04 -12.75 0.49
N LEU A 101 3.75 -11.99 1.33
CA LEU A 101 4.73 -10.99 0.89
C LEU A 101 6.19 -11.40 1.09
N LEU A 102 6.46 -12.44 1.88
CA LEU A 102 7.82 -12.87 2.25
C LEU A 102 8.75 -13.03 1.04
N ASN A 103 8.26 -13.67 -0.03
CA ASN A 103 9.05 -13.93 -1.23
C ASN A 103 9.41 -12.65 -2.00
N TYR A 104 8.53 -11.65 -1.98
CA TYR A 104 8.70 -10.38 -2.68
C TYR A 104 9.53 -9.38 -1.88
N TYR A 105 9.58 -9.55 -0.56
CA TYR A 105 10.31 -8.68 0.36
C TYR A 105 11.72 -9.20 0.70
N SER A 106 12.13 -10.34 0.16
CA SER A 106 13.40 -11.03 0.43
C SER A 106 14.67 -10.19 0.18
N GLN A 107 14.55 -9.08 -0.56
CA GLN A 107 15.63 -8.09 -0.73
C GLN A 107 15.84 -7.21 0.53
N ILE A 108 14.92 -7.25 1.49
CA ILE A 108 15.00 -6.56 2.78
C ILE A 108 14.91 -7.62 3.88
N ASN A 109 15.91 -7.63 4.75
CA ASN A 109 16.06 -8.58 5.86
C ASN A 109 14.72 -8.96 6.55
N ASN A 110 14.32 -10.24 6.47
CA ASN A 110 13.02 -10.77 6.89
C ASN A 110 12.56 -10.36 8.31
N ILE A 111 13.51 -10.23 9.25
CA ILE A 111 13.22 -9.81 10.64
C ILE A 111 12.60 -8.40 10.69
N LYS A 112 12.96 -7.54 9.73
CA LYS A 112 12.41 -6.19 9.64
C LYS A 112 10.98 -6.18 9.10
N LEU A 113 10.62 -7.10 8.20
CA LEU A 113 9.27 -7.12 7.61
C LEU A 113 8.21 -7.39 8.69
N LEU A 114 8.34 -8.50 9.42
CA LEU A 114 7.34 -8.89 10.42
C LEU A 114 7.14 -7.77 11.47
N THR A 115 8.24 -7.18 11.93
CA THR A 115 8.22 -6.04 12.86
C THR A 115 7.45 -4.84 12.29
N ILE A 116 7.65 -4.52 11.01
CA ILE A 116 6.92 -3.44 10.33
C ILE A 116 5.43 -3.80 10.22
N LEU A 117 5.09 -5.03 9.85
CA LEU A 117 3.69 -5.47 9.73
C LEU A 117 2.94 -5.37 11.06
N TYR A 118 3.55 -5.82 12.17
CA TYR A 118 2.98 -5.66 13.51
C TYR A 118 2.81 -4.19 13.87
N SER A 119 3.83 -3.35 13.62
CA SER A 119 3.74 -1.91 13.89
C SER A 119 2.62 -1.22 13.09
N ILE A 120 2.47 -1.58 11.81
CA ILE A 120 1.35 -1.12 10.98
C ILE A 120 0.05 -1.56 11.63
N GLN A 121 -0.11 -2.86 11.94
CA GLN A 121 -1.33 -3.41 12.51
C GLN A 121 -1.74 -2.74 13.84
N GLU A 122 -0.77 -2.42 14.71
CA GLU A 122 -1.01 -1.77 15.99
C GLU A 122 -1.33 -0.28 15.87
N THR A 123 -0.88 0.38 14.80
CA THR A 123 -1.14 1.81 14.56
C THR A 123 -2.65 2.06 14.42
N LYS A 124 -3.21 2.87 15.31
CA LYS A 124 -4.65 3.19 15.30
C LYS A 124 -4.90 4.39 14.40
N GLU A 125 -6.06 4.45 13.74
CA GLU A 125 -6.39 5.60 12.87
C GLU A 125 -6.30 6.94 13.62
N LYS A 126 -6.71 6.96 14.89
CA LYS A 126 -6.62 8.13 15.78
C LYS A 126 -5.19 8.65 16.00
N THR A 127 -4.15 7.83 15.80
CA THR A 127 -2.75 8.25 15.93
C THR A 127 -2.19 8.84 14.65
N LEU A 128 -2.95 8.81 13.54
CA LEU A 128 -2.57 9.46 12.28
C LEU A 128 -2.80 10.98 12.30
N PHE A 129 -3.71 11.45 13.17
CA PHE A 129 -3.96 12.88 13.36
C PHE A 129 -2.78 13.50 14.10
N LYS A 130 -1.94 14.27 13.38
CA LYS A 130 -0.85 15.03 14.00
C LYS A 130 -1.35 16.10 14.96
N ASN A 131 -2.45 16.76 14.62
CA ASN A 131 -3.16 17.73 15.46
C ASN A 131 -4.66 17.45 15.37
N ARG A 132 -5.30 17.14 16.52
CA ARG A 132 -6.74 16.83 16.56
C ARG A 132 -7.65 18.03 16.24
N GLU A 133 -7.08 19.23 16.20
CA GLU A 133 -7.80 20.49 15.93
C GLU A 133 -7.53 21.02 14.51
N ASP A 134 -6.65 20.38 13.73
CA ASP A 134 -6.33 20.80 12.37
C ASP A 134 -7.36 20.24 11.37
N ILE A 135 -8.37 21.06 11.05
CA ILE A 135 -9.48 20.71 10.15
C ILE A 135 -8.97 20.12 8.82
N PRO A 136 -7.99 20.71 8.10
CA PRO A 136 -7.41 20.11 6.91
C PRO A 136 -6.86 18.69 7.12
N SER A 137 -6.17 18.42 8.23
CA SER A 137 -5.69 17.06 8.55
C SER A 137 -6.85 16.09 8.77
N ILE A 138 -7.92 16.53 9.43
CA ILE A 138 -9.10 15.68 9.65
C ILE A 138 -9.77 15.31 8.34
N LEU A 139 -10.05 16.31 7.50
CA LEU A 139 -10.67 16.13 6.20
C LEU A 139 -9.77 15.30 5.26
N SER A 140 -8.44 15.42 5.38
CA SER A 140 -7.48 14.65 4.58
C SER A 140 -7.57 13.15 4.83
N LEU A 141 -7.89 12.77 6.07
CA LEU A 141 -8.08 11.39 6.46
C LEU A 141 -9.47 10.89 6.08
N GLN A 142 -10.52 11.71 6.28
CA GLN A 142 -11.90 11.36 5.93
C GLN A 142 -12.11 11.16 4.42
N PHE A 143 -11.52 12.04 3.60
CA PHE A 143 -11.66 12.00 2.14
C PHE A 143 -10.50 11.30 1.43
N TYR A 144 -9.49 10.84 2.17
CA TYR A 144 -8.27 10.22 1.64
C TYR A 144 -7.47 11.13 0.68
N LEU A 145 -7.68 12.44 0.76
CA LEU A 145 -7.02 13.45 -0.08
C LEU A 145 -5.81 14.02 0.65
N PRO A 146 -4.74 14.40 -0.05
CA PRO A 146 -3.65 15.15 0.57
C PRO A 146 -4.14 16.53 1.05
N THR A 147 -3.56 17.02 2.15
CA THR A 147 -3.97 18.27 2.79
C THR A 147 -3.88 19.51 1.89
N TRP A 148 -3.05 19.49 0.85
CA TRP A 148 -2.92 20.62 -0.08
C TRP A 148 -4.06 20.73 -1.10
N ILE A 149 -4.85 19.66 -1.32
CA ILE A 149 -6.06 19.70 -2.16
C ILE A 149 -7.25 20.28 -1.36
N ILE A 150 -7.25 20.09 -0.05
CA ILE A 150 -8.34 20.51 0.84
C ILE A 150 -8.24 22.00 1.23
N ARG A 151 -7.03 22.56 1.20
CA ARG A 151 -6.77 23.98 1.46
C ARG A 151 -7.22 24.84 0.29
#